data_AF-A0A1X2A5I1-F1
#
_entry.id   AF-A0A1X2A5I1-F1
#
_cell.length_a   1.000
_cell.length_b   1.000
_cell.length_c   1.000
_cell.angle_alpha   90.00
_cell.angle_beta   90.00
_cell.angle_gamma   90.00
#
_symmetry.space_group_name_H-M   'P 1'
#
loop_
_entity.id
_entity.type
_entity.pdbx_description
1 polymer ?
#
loop_
_entity_poly.entity_id
_entity_poly.type
_entity_poly.pdbx_seq_one_letter_code
_entity_poly.pdbx_strand_id
1 'polypeptide(L)'
;MNNPQPWWLTWPPAEVAGAILPLFSSAPYVYEFTMIEAIVGWCRTGQYHQPAGGYTSGDELRKFGNPDSRAVAEAIQVLEHAGLLMDSAGGDRVAVGLTRLGQHALQTNTVRQHLGLGDLPPSA
;
A
#
# COMPACT_ATOMS: atom_id res chain seq x y z
N MET A 1 11.85 23.59 -15.85
CA MET A 1 11.02 23.45 -14.64
C MET A 1 11.18 22.02 -14.16
N ASN A 2 11.98 21.80 -13.11
CA ASN A 2 12.10 20.49 -12.47
C ASN A 2 10.82 20.26 -11.68
N ASN A 3 9.85 19.56 -12.27
CA ASN A 3 8.81 18.93 -11.47
C ASN A 3 9.42 17.60 -11.02
N PRO A 4 9.92 17.48 -9.77
CA PRO A 4 10.48 16.22 -9.29
C PRO A 4 9.43 15.13 -9.48
N GLN A 5 9.83 14.01 -10.06
CA GLN A 5 8.91 12.90 -10.20
C GLN A 5 8.42 12.46 -8.80
N PRO A 6 7.14 12.10 -8.65
CA PRO A 6 6.60 11.72 -7.36
C PRO A 6 7.39 10.58 -6.72
N TRP A 7 7.63 10.66 -5.40
CA TRP A 7 8.46 9.69 -4.68
C TRP A 7 7.96 8.24 -4.83
N TRP A 8 6.64 8.02 -4.87
CA TRP A 8 6.07 6.69 -5.02
C TRP A 8 6.23 6.10 -6.42
N LEU A 9 6.65 6.90 -7.40
CA LEU A 9 6.99 6.44 -8.75
C LEU A 9 8.50 6.28 -8.97
N THR A 10 9.33 6.81 -8.07
CA THR A 10 10.80 6.78 -8.18
C THR A 10 11.45 5.87 -7.13
N TRP A 11 10.78 5.62 -6.01
CA TRP A 11 11.27 4.72 -4.97
C TRP A 11 11.06 3.25 -5.35
N PRO A 12 11.94 2.33 -4.90
CA PRO A 12 11.71 0.90 -5.03
C PRO A 12 10.38 0.47 -4.39
N PRO A 13 9.69 -0.57 -4.91
CA PRO A 13 8.41 -1.02 -4.36
C PRO A 13 8.43 -1.33 -2.86
N ALA A 14 9.55 -1.85 -2.33
CA ALA A 14 9.71 -2.10 -0.90
C ALA A 14 9.75 -0.80 -0.06
N GLU A 15 10.34 0.27 -0.57
CA GLU A 15 10.34 1.57 0.10
C GLU A 15 8.94 2.18 0.11
N VAL A 16 8.21 2.04 -1.01
CA VAL A 16 6.79 2.42 -1.08
C VAL A 16 5.95 1.58 -0.12
N ALA A 17 6.17 0.27 -0.05
CA ALA A 17 5.52 -0.65 0.88
C ALA A 17 5.68 -0.22 2.34
N GLY A 18 6.92 0.13 2.75
CA GLY A 18 7.20 0.63 4.08
C GLY A 18 6.44 1.92 4.41
N ALA A 19 6.32 2.83 3.43
CA ALA A 19 5.60 4.09 3.59
C ALA A 19 4.08 3.92 3.70
N ILE A 20 3.48 2.96 2.98
CA ILE A 20 2.02 2.78 2.94
C ILE A 20 1.49 1.83 4.02
N LEU A 21 2.32 0.95 4.60
CA LEU A 21 1.87 -0.04 5.60
C LEU A 21 1.08 0.58 6.77
N PRO A 22 1.47 1.74 7.35
CA PRO A 22 0.70 2.36 8.43
C PRO A 22 -0.75 2.69 8.06
N LEU A 23 -1.06 2.91 6.78
CA LEU A 23 -2.41 3.26 6.32
C LEU A 23 -3.41 2.10 6.52
N PHE A 24 -2.91 0.85 6.54
CA PHE A 24 -3.70 -0.35 6.80
C PHE A 24 -4.14 -0.49 8.26
N SER A 25 -3.61 0.32 9.19
CA SER A 25 -4.04 0.30 10.59
C SER A 25 -5.40 0.96 10.84
N SER A 26 -5.92 1.70 9.84
CA SER A 26 -7.16 2.48 9.96
C SER A 26 -8.44 1.64 9.88
N ALA A 27 -8.37 0.42 9.32
CA ALA A 27 -9.52 -0.46 9.13
C ALA A 27 -9.10 -1.94 9.27
N PRO A 28 -9.98 -2.82 9.80
CA PRO A 28 -9.66 -4.23 9.98
C PRO A 28 -9.49 -4.99 8.65
N TYR A 29 -10.19 -4.58 7.60
CA TYR A 29 -10.05 -5.07 6.23
C TYR A 29 -10.61 -4.05 5.24
N VAL A 30 -10.06 -4.00 4.03
CA VAL A 30 -10.54 -3.16 2.91
C VAL A 30 -10.39 -3.94 1.61
N TYR A 31 -11.29 -3.76 0.64
CA TYR A 31 -11.07 -4.26 -0.71
C TYR A 31 -9.80 -3.65 -1.31
N GLU A 32 -8.93 -4.49 -1.91
CA GLU A 32 -7.62 -4.09 -2.44
C GLU A 32 -7.75 -2.88 -3.38
N PHE A 33 -8.72 -2.91 -4.28
CA PHE A 33 -8.97 -1.81 -5.21
C PHE A 33 -9.29 -0.47 -4.50
N THR A 34 -10.21 -0.49 -3.54
CA THR A 34 -10.59 0.72 -2.78
C THR A 34 -9.41 1.22 -1.93
N MET A 35 -8.58 0.30 -1.43
CA MET A 35 -7.35 0.64 -0.73
C MET A 35 -6.35 1.32 -1.68
N ILE A 36 -6.16 0.79 -2.89
CA ILE A 36 -5.29 1.38 -3.91
C ILE A 36 -5.73 2.82 -4.23
N GLU A 37 -7.03 3.06 -4.46
CA GLU A 37 -7.52 4.42 -4.75
C GLU A 37 -7.27 5.39 -3.60
N ALA A 38 -7.52 4.96 -2.35
CA ALA A 38 -7.28 5.78 -1.17
C ALA A 38 -5.79 6.12 -0.99
N ILE A 39 -4.90 5.14 -1.17
CA ILE A 39 -3.45 5.35 -1.08
C ILE A 39 -2.97 6.25 -2.21
N VAL A 40 -3.43 6.08 -3.45
CA VAL A 40 -3.09 6.98 -4.57
C VAL A 40 -3.54 8.41 -4.27
N GLY A 41 -4.73 8.58 -3.70
CA GLY A 41 -5.21 9.89 -3.24
C GLY A 41 -4.31 10.49 -2.17
N TRP A 42 -3.89 9.70 -1.18
CA TRP A 42 -2.94 10.12 -0.15
C TRP A 42 -1.57 10.48 -0.72
N CYS A 43 -1.00 9.67 -1.61
CA CYS A 43 0.28 9.96 -2.27
C CYS A 43 0.25 11.34 -2.94
N ARG A 44 -0.82 11.63 -3.69
CA ARG A 44 -0.96 12.89 -4.44
C ARG A 44 -1.23 14.12 -3.58
N THR A 45 -1.89 13.97 -2.45
CA THR A 45 -2.42 15.11 -1.66
C THR A 45 -1.81 15.24 -0.27
N GLY A 46 -1.11 14.21 0.21
CA GLY A 46 -0.67 14.06 1.59
C GLY A 46 -1.79 13.75 2.60
N GLN A 47 -3.05 13.73 2.16
CA GLN A 47 -4.22 13.58 3.04
C GLN A 47 -4.85 12.21 2.86
N TYR A 48 -4.74 11.38 3.90
CA TYR A 48 -5.36 10.05 3.87
C TYR A 48 -6.84 10.18 4.22
N HIS A 49 -7.68 9.68 3.33
CA HIS A 49 -9.09 9.53 3.57
C HIS A 49 -9.37 8.04 3.69
N GLN A 50 -9.95 7.64 4.81
CA GLN A 50 -10.30 6.24 5.02
C GLN A 50 -11.21 5.78 3.87
N PRO A 51 -10.91 4.64 3.23
CA PRO A 51 -11.74 4.08 2.17
C PRO A 51 -13.18 3.96 2.67
N ALA A 52 -14.12 4.65 2.02
CA ALA A 52 -15.52 4.40 2.27
C ALA A 52 -15.79 2.94 1.86
N GLY A 53 -16.42 2.13 2.71
CA GLY A 53 -16.76 0.74 2.42
C GLY A 53 -17.80 0.54 1.30
N GLY A 54 -17.92 1.53 0.40
CA GLY A 54 -18.84 1.56 -0.71
C GLY A 54 -18.33 0.78 -1.92
N TYR A 55 -19.30 0.28 -2.69
CA TYR A 55 -19.07 -0.46 -3.92
C TYR A 55 -18.53 0.45 -5.02
N THR A 56 -17.23 0.35 -5.32
CA THR A 56 -16.68 0.88 -6.57
C THR A 56 -16.72 -0.23 -7.63
N SER A 57 -17.70 -0.16 -8.54
CA SER A 57 -17.65 -0.88 -9.81
C SER A 57 -16.68 -0.16 -10.73
N GLY A 58 -15.52 -0.74 -11.04
CA GLY A 58 -14.59 -0.03 -11.91
C GLY A 58 -13.26 -0.73 -12.14
N ASP A 59 -13.29 -1.77 -12.96
CA ASP A 59 -12.16 -2.24 -13.77
C ASP A 59 -10.86 -2.51 -12.98
N GLU A 60 -10.77 -3.69 -12.36
CA GLU A 60 -9.58 -4.17 -11.64
C GLU A 60 -8.30 -4.12 -12.50
N LEU A 61 -8.44 -4.06 -13.83
CA LEU A 61 -7.34 -3.91 -14.78
C LEU A 61 -6.73 -2.51 -14.80
N ARG A 62 -7.41 -1.48 -14.25
CA ARG A 62 -6.87 -0.11 -14.16
C ARG A 62 -5.58 -0.03 -13.36
N LYS A 63 -5.33 -0.96 -12.42
CA LYS A 63 -4.04 -1.01 -11.69
C LYS A 63 -2.85 -1.26 -12.60
N PHE A 64 -3.06 -1.89 -13.76
CA PHE A 64 -2.03 -2.07 -14.78
C PHE A 64 -1.95 -0.91 -15.76
N GLY A 65 -3.02 -0.13 -15.96
CA GLY A 65 -3.04 1.00 -16.89
C GLY A 65 -2.58 2.33 -16.30
N ASN A 66 -2.66 2.50 -14.97
CA ASN A 66 -2.28 3.72 -14.28
C ASN A 66 -0.97 3.51 -13.48
N PRO A 67 0.08 4.33 -13.69
CA PRO A 67 1.36 4.15 -13.01
C PRO A 67 1.29 4.34 -11.49
N ASP A 68 0.43 5.23 -10.98
CA ASP A 68 0.25 5.41 -9.54
C ASP A 68 -0.42 4.19 -8.92
N SER A 69 -1.48 3.69 -9.56
CA SER A 69 -2.17 2.48 -9.11
C SER A 69 -1.26 1.25 -9.19
N ARG A 70 -0.39 1.18 -10.20
CA ARG A 70 0.60 0.10 -10.35
C ARG A 70 1.62 0.13 -9.21
N ALA A 71 2.20 1.29 -8.92
CA ALA A 71 3.19 1.43 -7.86
C ALA A 71 2.63 1.01 -6.49
N VAL A 72 1.37 1.38 -6.20
CA VAL A 72 0.69 0.96 -4.98
C VAL A 72 0.39 -0.54 -4.98
N ALA A 73 -0.05 -1.11 -6.10
CA ALA A 73 -0.30 -2.55 -6.21
C ALA A 73 0.97 -3.39 -6.01
N GLU A 74 2.10 -2.97 -6.59
CA GLU A 74 3.41 -3.60 -6.38
C GLU A 74 3.85 -3.53 -4.92
N ALA A 75 3.63 -2.39 -4.27
CA ALA A 75 3.92 -2.22 -2.84
C ALA A 75 3.04 -3.14 -1.97
N ILE A 76 1.74 -3.28 -2.27
CA ILE A 76 0.85 -4.24 -1.60
C ILE A 76 1.37 -5.66 -1.77
N GLN A 77 1.74 -6.04 -2.99
CA GLN A 77 2.29 -7.36 -3.26
C GLN A 77 3.56 -7.65 -2.45
N VAL A 78 4.45 -6.65 -2.29
CA VAL A 78 5.63 -6.77 -1.43
C VAL A 78 5.24 -7.01 0.03
N LEU A 79 4.24 -6.30 0.54
CA LEU A 79 3.75 -6.47 1.92
C LEU A 79 3.12 -7.85 2.15
N GLU A 80 2.39 -8.38 1.16
CA GLU A 80 1.83 -9.73 1.19
C GLU A 80 2.95 -10.80 1.19
N HIS A 81 3.96 -10.65 0.32
CA HIS A 81 5.10 -11.57 0.26
C HIS A 81 5.94 -11.54 1.54
N ALA A 82 6.04 -10.38 2.20
CA ALA A 82 6.68 -10.23 3.50
C ALA A 82 5.82 -10.75 4.67
N GLY A 83 4.58 -11.21 4.41
CA GLY A 83 3.64 -11.68 5.43
C GLY A 83 3.11 -10.57 6.34
N LEU A 84 3.22 -9.30 5.94
CA LEU A 84 2.73 -8.14 6.68
C LEU A 84 1.26 -7.85 6.38
N LEU A 85 0.81 -8.20 5.17
CA LEU A 85 -0.61 -8.24 4.79
C LEU A 85 -1.05 -9.68 4.50
N MET A 86 -2.34 -9.94 4.69
CA MET A 86 -3.03 -11.14 4.21
C MET A 86 -4.19 -10.74 3.31
N ASP A 87 -4.47 -11.57 2.32
CA ASP A 87 -5.61 -11.43 1.43
C ASP A 87 -6.77 -12.35 1.86
N SER A 88 -7.97 -12.04 1.37
CA SER A 88 -9.13 -12.94 1.48
C SER A 88 -9.13 -13.90 0.29
N ALA A 89 -8.35 -14.98 0.37
CA ALA A 89 -8.40 -16.03 -0.65
C ALA A 89 -9.83 -16.62 -0.76
N GLY A 90 -10.47 -16.51 -1.93
CA GLY A 90 -11.67 -17.29 -2.28
C GLY A 90 -13.00 -16.54 -2.50
N GLY A 91 -13.02 -15.21 -2.68
CA GLY A 91 -14.21 -14.45 -3.09
C GLY A 91 -14.05 -13.77 -4.44
N ASP A 92 -15.15 -13.24 -5.00
CA ASP A 92 -15.15 -12.43 -6.24
C ASP A 92 -14.30 -11.15 -6.16
N ARG A 93 -13.86 -10.77 -4.95
CA ARG A 93 -13.01 -9.59 -4.70
C ARG A 93 -11.97 -9.90 -3.64
N VAL A 94 -10.77 -9.39 -3.84
CA VAL A 94 -9.66 -9.51 -2.90
C VAL A 94 -9.79 -8.40 -1.85
N ALA A 95 -10.03 -8.77 -0.59
CA ALA A 95 -9.84 -7.89 0.56
C ALA A 95 -8.45 -8.10 1.15
N VAL A 96 -7.83 -7.02 1.61
CA VAL A 96 -6.50 -7.02 2.22
C VAL A 96 -6.57 -6.47 3.63
N GLY A 97 -5.75 -7.01 4.54
CA GLY A 97 -5.69 -6.59 5.93
C GLY A 97 -4.36 -6.93 6.59
N LEU A 98 -4.06 -6.24 7.71
CA LEU A 98 -2.83 -6.50 8.49
C LEU A 98 -2.84 -7.90 9.08
N THR A 99 -1.73 -8.62 8.93
CA THR A 99 -1.46 -9.81 9.74
C THR A 99 -1.06 -9.41 11.16
N ARG A 100 -1.00 -10.39 12.08
CA ARG A 100 -0.39 -10.17 13.40
C ARG A 100 1.08 -9.72 13.29
N LEU A 101 1.81 -10.23 12.31
CA LEU A 101 3.19 -9.80 12.04
C LEU A 101 3.24 -8.34 11.59
N GLY A 102 2.34 -7.94 10.68
CA GLY A 102 2.21 -6.55 10.23
C GLY A 102 1.87 -5.59 11.37
N GLN A 103 0.92 -5.97 12.24
CA GLN A 103 0.58 -5.18 13.44
C GLN A 103 1.78 -5.04 14.38
N HIS A 104 2.48 -6.14 14.67
CA HIS A 104 3.66 -6.12 15.52
C HIS A 104 4.77 -5.25 14.91
N ALA A 105 5.06 -5.42 13.62
CA ALA A 105 6.10 -4.65 12.93
C ALA A 105 5.85 -3.13 12.97
N LEU A 106 4.58 -2.70 12.89
CA LEU A 106 4.19 -1.31 13.08
C LEU A 106 4.43 -0.84 14.53
N GLN A 107 4.04 -1.66 15.51
CA GLN A 107 4.19 -1.32 16.94
C GLN A 107 5.65 -1.24 17.37
N THR A 108 6.53 -2.06 16.80
CA THR A 108 7.96 -2.13 17.16
C THR A 108 8.86 -1.35 16.20
N ASN A 109 8.30 -0.64 15.22
CA ASN A 109 9.05 0.08 14.19
C ASN A 109 10.08 -0.80 13.45
N THR A 110 9.71 -2.06 13.16
CA THR A 110 10.59 -3.05 12.48
C THR A 110 10.19 -3.34 11.03
N VAL A 111 9.25 -2.56 10.46
CA VAL A 111 8.75 -2.74 9.08
C VAL A 111 9.90 -2.85 8.06
N ARG A 112 10.87 -1.94 8.13
CA ARG A 112 12.02 -1.91 7.20
C ARG A 112 12.83 -3.21 7.22
N GLN A 113 13.02 -3.81 8.40
CA GLN A 113 13.73 -5.07 8.56
C GLN A 113 13.00 -6.23 7.86
N HIS A 114 11.66 -6.28 7.99
CA HIS A 114 10.84 -7.29 7.31
C HIS A 114 10.83 -7.11 5.78
N LEU A 115 11.14 -5.91 5.29
CA LEU A 115 11.22 -5.59 3.86
C LEU A 115 12.64 -5.70 3.28
N GLY A 116 13.62 -6.12 4.10
CA GLY A 116 15.02 -6.18 3.67
C GLY A 116 15.65 -4.82 3.38
N LEU A 117 15.10 -3.76 3.95
CA LEU A 117 15.56 -2.38 3.78
C LEU A 117 16.56 -1.99 4.89
N GLY A 118 17.49 -1.10 4.58
CA GLY A 118 18.39 -0.50 5.58
C GLY A 118 17.66 0.47 6.52
N ASP A 119 18.30 0.90 7.62
CA ASP A 119 17.62 1.65 8.70
C ASP A 119 17.03 3.01 8.30
N LEU A 120 17.52 3.64 7.22
CA LEU A 120 17.10 4.96 6.77
C LEU A 120 16.35 4.89 5.43
N PRO A 121 15.21 5.58 5.28
CA PRO A 121 14.52 5.71 3.99
C PRO A 121 15.33 6.56 3.00
N PRO A 122 15.14 6.37 1.68
CA PRO A 122 15.75 7.21 0.67
C PRO A 122 15.26 8.67 0.81
N SER A 123 16.14 9.61 0.46
CA SER A 123 15.78 11.02 0.39
C SER A 123 14.76 11.25 -0.74
N ALA A 124 13.71 12.00 -0.46
CA ALA A 124 12.72 12.45 -1.46
C ALA A 124 13.24 13.62 -2.30
#